data_AF-A0A973M425-F1
#
_entry.id   AF-A0A973M425-F1
#
_cell.length_a   1.000
_cell.length_b   1.000
_cell.length_c   1.000
_cell.angle_alpha   90.00
_cell.angle_beta   90.00
_cell.angle_gamma   90.00
#
_symmetry.space_group_name_H-M   'P 1'
#
loop_
_entity.id
_entity.type
_entity.pdbx_description
1 polymer ?
#
loop_
_entity_poly.entity_id
_entity_poly.type
_entity_poly.pdbx_seq_one_letter_code
_entity_poly.pdbx_strand_id
1 'polypeptide(L)'
;DASLHRTDFFAPSSWAQENAEDADLGSMTPVRVGADVFMAGKSDTGYLLDASHFGGIGGALMQATVCPAYGAPAVTDMTVYVPCLGGLQQVTVTAGGIHLGWRVPLQAAGSPVTGGGAVWVLDSRTGDLYAVDPSSGHILHQAQVGPVPHFATPTLSGNRAFVGTLGGVTALTWG
;
A
#
# COMPACT_ATOMS: atom_id res chain seq x y z
N ASP A 1 23.96 4.73 20.31
CA ASP A 1 24.76 5.08 19.13
C ASP A 1 23.78 5.47 18.03
N ALA A 2 23.95 6.64 17.41
CA ALA A 2 23.08 7.18 16.36
C ALA A 2 23.68 6.97 14.96
N SER A 3 24.66 6.08 14.83
CA SER A 3 25.24 5.72 13.54
C SER A 3 24.26 4.90 12.69
N LEU A 4 23.97 5.38 11.48
CA LEU A 4 23.17 4.64 10.51
C LEU A 4 24.05 3.58 9.84
N HIS A 5 23.78 2.31 10.12
CA HIS A 5 24.43 1.17 9.46
C HIS A 5 23.38 0.11 9.11
N ARG A 6 23.64 -0.65 8.04
CA ARG A 6 22.75 -1.72 7.60
C ARG A 6 22.79 -2.88 8.60
N THR A 7 21.65 -3.20 9.21
CA THR A 7 21.51 -4.34 10.12
C THR A 7 21.01 -5.59 9.42
N ASP A 8 20.26 -5.45 8.33
CA ASP A 8 19.70 -6.57 7.56
C ASP A 8 19.31 -6.14 6.13
N PHE A 9 18.96 -7.10 5.26
CA PHE A 9 18.40 -6.83 3.93
C PHE A 9 17.56 -8.00 3.41
N PHE A 10 16.65 -7.68 2.50
CA PHE A 10 15.97 -8.65 1.63
C PHE A 10 16.14 -8.23 0.17
N ALA A 11 16.22 -9.20 -0.73
CA ALA A 11 15.99 -9.00 -2.16
C ALA A 11 15.28 -10.23 -2.75
N PRO A 12 14.44 -10.08 -3.79
CA PRO A 12 13.93 -11.23 -4.53
C PRO A 12 15.08 -12.05 -5.13
N SER A 13 14.89 -13.35 -5.35
CA SER A 13 15.88 -14.15 -6.10
C SER A 13 16.12 -13.62 -7.52
N SER A 14 15.10 -12.96 -8.08
CA SER A 14 15.08 -12.31 -9.40
C SER A 14 15.52 -10.84 -9.40
N TRP A 15 16.01 -10.29 -8.27
CA TRP A 15 16.25 -8.84 -8.10
C TRP A 15 17.04 -8.19 -9.25
N ALA A 16 18.01 -8.90 -9.82
CA ALA A 16 18.85 -8.37 -10.90
C ALA A 16 18.07 -8.19 -12.20
N GLN A 17 17.19 -9.14 -12.52
CA GLN A 17 16.28 -9.04 -13.66
C GLN A 17 15.20 -7.99 -13.39
N GLU A 18 14.61 -8.00 -12.19
CA GLU A 18 13.58 -7.02 -11.83
C GLU A 18 14.08 -5.58 -11.98
N ASN A 19 15.29 -5.28 -11.52
CA ASN A 19 15.90 -3.96 -11.72
C ASN A 19 16.19 -3.65 -13.20
N ALA A 20 16.57 -4.65 -14.01
CA ALA A 20 16.86 -4.45 -15.42
C ALA A 20 15.59 -4.17 -16.25
N GLU A 21 14.44 -4.64 -15.78
CA GLU A 21 13.15 -4.57 -16.45
C GLU A 21 12.19 -3.52 -15.84
N ASP A 22 12.69 -2.65 -14.94
CA ASP A 22 11.87 -1.67 -14.19
C ASP A 22 10.74 -2.34 -13.40
N ALA A 23 10.95 -3.56 -12.90
CA ALA A 23 10.03 -4.30 -12.04
C ALA A 23 10.36 -4.10 -10.55
N ASP A 24 10.88 -2.92 -10.19
CA ASP A 24 11.49 -2.64 -8.88
C ASP A 24 10.60 -2.99 -7.70
N LEU A 25 11.16 -3.79 -6.78
CA LEU A 25 10.54 -4.06 -5.49
C LEU A 25 10.30 -2.75 -4.72
N GLY A 26 11.26 -1.81 -4.74
CA GLY A 26 11.20 -0.56 -3.97
C GLY A 26 10.15 0.46 -4.42
N SER A 27 9.31 0.14 -5.41
CA SER A 27 8.25 1.05 -5.88
C SER A 27 7.12 1.23 -4.86
N MET A 28 6.93 0.24 -3.99
CA MET A 28 6.08 0.35 -2.82
C MET A 28 6.96 0.28 -1.56
N THR A 29 6.58 0.97 -0.49
CA THR A 29 7.25 0.89 0.81
C THR A 29 6.85 -0.38 1.58
N PRO A 30 7.74 -0.98 2.39
CA PRO A 30 7.40 -2.12 3.24
C PRO A 30 6.48 -1.69 4.38
N VAL A 31 5.66 -2.63 4.87
CA VAL A 31 4.76 -2.38 6.00
C VAL A 31 4.81 -3.52 7.02
N ARG A 32 4.76 -3.17 8.31
CA ARG A 32 4.66 -4.14 9.39
C ARG A 32 3.23 -4.68 9.46
N VAL A 33 3.09 -6.00 9.51
CA VAL A 33 1.79 -6.69 9.63
C VAL A 33 1.94 -7.82 10.65
N GLY A 34 1.30 -7.66 11.81
CA GLY A 34 1.57 -8.54 12.96
C GLY A 34 3.06 -8.57 13.34
N ALA A 35 3.63 -9.77 13.38
CA ALA A 35 5.05 -10.00 13.68
C ALA A 35 5.97 -9.84 12.45
N ASP A 36 5.41 -9.76 11.26
CA ASP A 36 6.11 -9.85 9.99
C ASP A 36 6.18 -8.49 9.27
N VAL A 37 6.88 -8.47 8.14
CA VAL A 37 6.90 -7.36 7.18
C VAL A 37 6.35 -7.83 5.85
N PHE A 38 5.33 -7.14 5.32
CA PHE A 38 4.85 -7.33 3.97
C PHE A 38 5.53 -6.34 3.02
N MET A 39 5.95 -6.83 1.85
CA MET A 39 6.59 -6.03 0.81
C MET A 39 6.10 -6.49 -0.57
N ALA A 40 5.85 -5.54 -1.47
CA ALA A 40 5.53 -5.77 -2.86
C ALA A 40 6.17 -4.65 -3.69
N GLY A 41 6.10 -4.74 -5.02
CA GLY A 41 6.61 -3.73 -5.93
C GLY A 41 6.01 -3.89 -7.32
N LYS A 42 6.75 -3.54 -8.36
CA LYS A 42 6.24 -3.61 -9.74
C LYS A 42 6.18 -5.05 -10.30
N SER A 43 6.93 -6.00 -9.74
CA SER A 43 7.05 -7.40 -10.21
C SER A 43 5.86 -8.32 -9.90
N ASP A 44 4.68 -7.76 -9.58
CA ASP A 44 3.44 -8.43 -9.17
C ASP A 44 3.49 -9.32 -7.92
N THR A 45 4.68 -9.66 -7.43
CA THR A 45 4.87 -10.55 -6.30
C THR A 45 4.81 -9.79 -4.97
N GLY A 46 4.01 -10.28 -4.04
CA GLY A 46 4.03 -9.90 -2.63
C GLY A 46 4.84 -10.90 -1.83
N TYR A 47 5.66 -10.39 -0.91
CA TYR A 47 6.56 -11.14 -0.04
C TYR A 47 6.18 -10.88 1.43
N LEU A 48 6.27 -11.93 2.23
CA LEU A 48 6.23 -11.84 3.69
C LEU A 48 7.63 -12.14 4.23
N LEU A 49 8.15 -11.26 5.07
CA LEU A 49 9.49 -11.34 5.64
C LEU A 49 9.41 -11.46 7.16
N ASP A 50 10.32 -12.22 7.75
CA ASP A 50 10.52 -12.22 9.21
C ASP A 50 11.10 -10.86 9.62
N ALA A 51 10.38 -10.11 10.46
CA ALA A 51 10.80 -8.77 10.88
C ALA A 51 12.06 -8.74 11.77
N SER A 52 12.49 -9.90 12.27
CA SER A 52 13.72 -10.07 13.04
C SER A 52 14.91 -10.53 12.20
N HIS A 53 14.67 -11.10 11.02
CA HIS A 53 15.70 -11.56 10.09
C HIS A 53 15.16 -11.68 8.65
N PHE A 54 15.44 -10.69 7.80
CA PHE A 54 14.94 -10.57 6.43
C PHE A 54 15.44 -11.64 5.45
N GLY A 55 16.47 -12.40 5.82
CA GLY A 55 16.89 -13.61 5.10
C GLY A 55 17.68 -13.37 3.81
N GLY A 56 18.05 -12.13 3.47
CA GLY A 56 18.86 -11.82 2.30
C GLY A 56 18.16 -12.08 0.96
N ILE A 57 18.89 -12.62 -0.02
CA ILE A 57 18.35 -12.89 -1.35
C ILE A 57 17.46 -14.13 -1.33
N GLY A 58 16.20 -14.00 -1.71
CA GLY A 58 15.23 -15.10 -1.75
C GLY A 58 14.78 -15.58 -0.36
N GLY A 59 15.09 -14.82 0.70
CA GLY A 59 14.82 -15.20 2.09
C GLY A 59 13.40 -14.95 2.60
N ALA A 60 12.43 -14.72 1.71
CA ALA A 60 11.05 -14.48 2.11
C ALA A 60 10.45 -15.74 2.79
N LEU A 61 9.67 -15.54 3.85
CA LEU A 61 8.92 -16.62 4.51
C LEU A 61 7.88 -17.20 3.56
N MET A 62 7.18 -16.32 2.84
CA MET A 62 6.11 -16.64 1.91
C MET A 62 6.06 -15.63 0.78
N GLN A 63 5.50 -16.04 -0.34
CA GLN A 63 5.23 -15.17 -1.48
C GLN A 63 3.93 -15.55 -2.18
N ALA A 64 3.30 -14.59 -2.83
CA ALA A 64 2.10 -14.80 -3.65
C ALA A 64 2.05 -13.76 -4.78
N THR A 65 1.36 -14.08 -5.88
CA THR A 65 0.99 -13.07 -6.88
C THR A 65 -0.06 -12.14 -6.28
N VAL A 66 0.24 -10.85 -6.24
CA VAL A 66 -0.63 -9.79 -5.71
C VAL A 66 -1.01 -8.84 -6.83
N CYS A 67 -0.10 -7.94 -7.20
CA CYS A 67 -0.25 -6.94 -8.25
C CYS A 67 1.02 -6.07 -8.32
N PRO A 68 1.29 -5.39 -9.45
CA PRO A 68 2.21 -4.27 -9.46
C PRO A 68 1.70 -3.19 -8.49
N ALA A 69 2.53 -2.73 -7.56
CA ALA A 69 2.14 -1.80 -6.49
C ALA A 69 3.11 -0.63 -6.34
N TYR A 70 2.60 0.52 -5.88
CA TYR A 70 3.35 1.76 -5.80
C TYR A 70 3.00 2.60 -4.56
N GLY A 71 3.95 3.37 -4.03
CA GLY A 71 3.71 4.28 -2.91
C GLY A 71 3.75 3.57 -1.57
N ALA A 72 2.77 3.78 -0.70
CA ALA A 72 2.72 3.15 0.61
C ALA A 72 1.40 2.40 0.84
N PRO A 73 1.44 1.14 1.33
CA PRO A 73 0.23 0.45 1.72
C PRO A 73 -0.25 0.96 3.09
N ALA A 74 -1.52 0.69 3.39
CA ALA A 74 -2.07 0.84 4.73
C ALA A 74 -2.23 -0.53 5.38
N VAL A 75 -2.23 -0.59 6.71
CA VAL A 75 -2.41 -1.84 7.45
C VAL A 75 -3.36 -1.63 8.63
N THR A 76 -4.20 -2.61 8.87
CA THR A 76 -5.00 -2.77 10.10
C THR A 76 -4.93 -4.23 10.52
N ASP A 77 -4.43 -4.48 11.74
CA ASP A 77 -4.19 -5.83 12.27
C ASP A 77 -3.36 -6.71 11.31
N MET A 78 -3.99 -7.72 10.70
CA MET A 78 -3.40 -8.67 9.76
C MET A 78 -3.78 -8.37 8.30
N THR A 79 -4.47 -7.27 8.04
CA THR A 79 -4.93 -6.87 6.70
C THR A 79 -4.12 -5.69 6.18
N VAL A 80 -3.54 -5.87 5.00
CA VAL A 80 -2.83 -4.85 4.24
C VAL A 80 -3.71 -4.39 3.08
N TYR A 81 -3.78 -3.08 2.85
CA TYR A 81 -4.44 -2.47 1.71
C TYR A 81 -3.37 -2.01 0.73
N VAL A 82 -3.24 -2.73 -0.37
CA VAL A 82 -2.16 -2.59 -1.34
C VAL A 82 -2.60 -1.64 -2.46
N PRO A 83 -1.90 -0.51 -2.69
CA PRO A 83 -2.13 0.40 -3.80
C PRO A 83 -1.61 -0.21 -5.10
N CYS A 84 -2.41 -1.11 -5.66
CA CYS A 84 -2.10 -1.74 -6.94
C CYS A 84 -2.23 -0.75 -8.10
N LEU A 85 -1.48 -1.01 -9.16
CA LEU A 85 -1.87 -0.55 -10.49
C LEU A 85 -3.28 -1.06 -10.78
N GLY A 86 -4.18 -0.15 -11.15
CA GLY A 86 -5.55 -0.51 -11.47
C GLY A 86 -6.47 -0.79 -10.26
N GLY A 87 -6.10 -0.43 -9.02
CA GLY A 87 -7.03 -0.53 -7.89
C GLY A 87 -6.43 -0.61 -6.49
N LEU A 88 -7.31 -0.57 -5.49
CA LEU A 88 -6.97 -0.87 -4.10
C LEU A 88 -7.31 -2.35 -3.82
N GLN A 89 -6.30 -3.14 -3.44
CA GLN A 89 -6.45 -4.57 -3.15
C GLN A 89 -6.38 -4.82 -1.64
N GLN A 90 -7.34 -5.55 -1.10
CA GLN A 90 -7.22 -6.11 0.25
C GLN A 90 -6.34 -7.36 0.22
N VAL A 91 -5.41 -7.45 1.16
CA VAL A 91 -4.56 -8.61 1.38
C VAL A 91 -4.60 -8.97 2.86
N THR A 92 -4.92 -10.21 3.20
CA THR A 92 -4.86 -10.73 4.57
C THR A 92 -3.67 -11.65 4.72
N VAL A 93 -2.85 -11.40 5.73
CA VAL A 93 -1.71 -12.25 6.10
C VAL A 93 -2.15 -13.20 7.20
N THR A 94 -1.89 -14.49 7.03
CA THR A 94 -2.11 -15.51 8.06
C THR A 94 -0.87 -16.38 8.20
N ALA A 95 -0.85 -17.24 9.23
CA ALA A 95 0.18 -18.27 9.34
C ALA A 95 0.22 -19.25 8.15
N GLY A 96 -0.83 -19.28 7.30
CA GLY A 96 -0.91 -20.12 6.12
C GLY A 96 -0.61 -19.41 4.80
N GLY A 97 -0.38 -18.09 4.78
CA GLY A 97 -0.12 -17.39 3.53
C GLY A 97 -0.55 -15.93 3.45
N ILE A 98 -0.34 -15.41 2.25
CA ILE A 98 -0.85 -14.13 1.75
C ILE A 98 -2.14 -14.43 0.97
N HIS A 99 -3.27 -13.85 1.39
CA HIS A 99 -4.58 -14.11 0.79
C HIS A 99 -5.20 -12.83 0.24
N LEU A 100 -5.63 -12.84 -1.01
CA LEU A 100 -6.29 -11.71 -1.64
C LEU A 100 -7.77 -11.67 -1.26
N GLY A 101 -8.25 -10.51 -0.87
CA GLY A 101 -9.66 -10.22 -0.60
C GLY A 101 -10.31 -9.40 -1.70
N TRP A 102 -11.22 -8.51 -1.31
CA TRP A 102 -11.91 -7.61 -2.24
C TRP A 102 -10.95 -6.66 -2.97
N ARG A 103 -11.41 -6.11 -4.10
CA ARG A 103 -10.69 -5.11 -4.87
C ARG A 103 -11.61 -3.97 -5.29
N VAL A 104 -11.18 -2.73 -5.05
CA VAL A 104 -11.81 -1.53 -5.61
C VAL A 104 -11.06 -1.13 -6.88
N PRO A 105 -11.72 -1.10 -8.06
CA PRO A 105 -11.08 -0.65 -9.28
C PRO A 105 -10.83 0.87 -9.23
N LEU A 106 -9.59 1.27 -9.48
CA LEU A 106 -9.14 2.66 -9.59
C LEU A 106 -8.21 2.78 -10.80
N GLN A 107 -8.12 3.93 -11.45
CA GLN A 107 -7.21 4.11 -12.58
C GLN A 107 -5.75 4.23 -12.13
N ALA A 108 -5.48 4.95 -11.05
CA ALA A 108 -4.18 4.95 -10.38
C ALA A 108 -4.35 5.17 -8.87
N ALA A 109 -4.22 4.11 -8.08
CA ALA A 109 -4.31 4.21 -6.63
C ALA A 109 -3.16 5.06 -6.06
N GLY A 110 -3.50 6.07 -5.27
CA GLY A 110 -2.59 6.72 -4.34
C GLY A 110 -2.28 5.81 -3.15
N SER A 111 -1.42 6.27 -2.25
CA SER A 111 -1.14 5.51 -1.02
C SER A 111 -2.36 5.58 -0.09
N PRO A 112 -2.99 4.46 0.30
CA PRO A 112 -4.11 4.49 1.22
C PRO A 112 -3.68 4.84 2.65
N VAL A 113 -4.66 5.23 3.47
CA VAL A 113 -4.56 5.34 4.93
C VAL A 113 -5.82 4.79 5.59
N THR A 114 -5.71 4.29 6.81
CA THR A 114 -6.86 3.77 7.59
C THR A 114 -7.24 4.73 8.70
N GLY A 115 -8.55 4.92 8.93
CA GLY A 115 -9.06 5.77 10.00
C GLY A 115 -10.54 6.10 9.83
N GLY A 116 -11.20 6.46 10.93
CA GLY A 116 -12.64 6.78 10.91
C GLY A 116 -13.53 5.61 10.48
N GLY A 117 -13.06 4.36 10.63
CA GLY A 117 -13.77 3.17 10.20
C GLY A 117 -13.66 2.83 8.70
N ALA A 118 -12.81 3.54 7.95
CA ALA A 118 -12.66 3.34 6.51
C ALA A 118 -11.18 3.26 6.08
N VAL A 119 -10.96 2.74 4.87
CA VAL A 119 -9.71 2.89 4.12
C VAL A 119 -9.88 4.05 3.15
N TRP A 120 -9.03 5.05 3.24
CA TRP A 120 -9.08 6.24 2.41
C TRP A 120 -8.02 6.15 1.33
N VAL A 121 -8.41 6.33 0.07
CA VAL A 121 -7.50 6.23 -1.07
C VAL A 121 -7.88 7.25 -2.15
N LEU A 122 -6.86 7.84 -2.77
CA LEU A 122 -7.05 8.72 -3.93
C LEU A 122 -6.94 7.91 -5.22
N ASP A 123 -7.74 8.26 -6.23
CA ASP A 123 -7.41 7.94 -7.62
C ASP A 123 -6.69 9.14 -8.23
N SER A 124 -5.37 9.03 -8.43
CA SER A 124 -4.58 10.17 -8.91
C SER A 124 -4.84 10.54 -10.37
N ARG A 125 -5.55 9.69 -11.13
CA ARG A 125 -5.95 10.01 -12.51
C ARG A 125 -7.22 10.82 -12.57
N THR A 126 -8.18 10.55 -11.69
CA THR A 126 -9.47 11.24 -11.68
C THR A 126 -9.51 12.39 -10.67
N GLY A 127 -8.67 12.36 -9.64
CA GLY A 127 -8.72 13.32 -8.53
C GLY A 127 -9.77 12.99 -7.47
N ASP A 128 -10.34 11.78 -7.49
CA ASP A 128 -11.34 11.38 -6.50
C ASP A 128 -10.68 10.82 -5.24
N LEU A 129 -11.15 11.27 -4.08
CA LEU A 129 -10.91 10.64 -2.78
C LEU A 129 -12.06 9.67 -2.47
N TYR A 130 -11.73 8.42 -2.18
CA TYR A 130 -12.67 7.39 -1.78
C TYR A 130 -12.46 7.04 -0.30
N ALA A 131 -13.56 6.90 0.45
CA ALA A 131 -13.60 6.17 1.70
C ALA A 131 -14.22 4.80 1.42
N VAL A 132 -13.48 3.74 1.71
CA VAL A 132 -13.82 2.36 1.39
C VAL A 132 -14.08 1.59 2.67
N ASP A 133 -15.17 0.82 2.69
CA ASP A 133 -15.48 -0.10 3.77
C ASP A 133 -14.39 -1.19 3.87
N PRO A 134 -13.69 -1.29 5.00
CA PRO A 134 -12.54 -2.19 5.11
C PRO A 134 -12.89 -3.68 5.01
N SER A 135 -14.14 -4.04 5.30
CA SER A 135 -14.61 -5.43 5.34
C SER A 135 -15.07 -5.94 3.97
N SER A 136 -15.63 -5.06 3.15
CA SER A 136 -16.34 -5.42 1.91
C SER A 136 -15.78 -4.78 0.65
N GLY A 137 -15.00 -3.72 0.76
CA GLY A 137 -14.55 -2.93 -0.39
C GLY A 137 -15.63 -2.00 -0.95
N HIS A 138 -16.78 -1.87 -0.28
CA HIS A 138 -17.83 -0.96 -0.73
C HIS A 138 -17.40 0.50 -0.55
N ILE A 139 -17.70 1.35 -1.52
CA ILE A 139 -17.46 2.79 -1.39
C ILE A 139 -18.49 3.37 -0.42
N LEU A 140 -18.01 3.87 0.72
CA LEU A 140 -18.82 4.57 1.72
C LEU A 140 -19.02 6.04 1.31
N HIS A 141 -17.93 6.68 0.88
CA HIS A 141 -17.93 8.07 0.44
C HIS A 141 -17.00 8.27 -0.75
N GLN A 142 -17.35 9.24 -1.58
CA GLN A 142 -16.52 9.70 -2.69
C GLN A 142 -16.61 11.22 -2.78
N ALA A 143 -15.48 11.88 -3.00
CA ALA A 143 -15.44 13.31 -3.25
C ALA A 143 -14.32 13.66 -4.23
N GLN A 144 -14.62 14.56 -5.17
CA GLN A 144 -13.65 15.06 -6.13
C GLN A 144 -12.82 16.18 -5.48
N VAL A 145 -11.49 16.05 -5.49
CA VAL A 145 -10.55 17.02 -4.90
C VAL A 145 -9.73 17.77 -5.94
N GLY A 146 -9.94 17.45 -7.22
CA GLY A 146 -9.19 18.01 -8.35
C GLY A 146 -7.86 17.28 -8.58
N PRO A 147 -7.02 17.79 -9.49
CA PRO A 147 -5.76 17.15 -9.84
C PRO A 147 -4.84 16.96 -8.63
N VAL A 148 -4.30 15.76 -8.45
CA VAL A 148 -3.35 15.40 -7.39
C VAL A 148 -2.05 14.86 -7.99
N PRO A 149 -0.91 14.93 -7.28
CA PRO A 149 0.30 14.27 -7.73
C PRO A 149 0.16 12.74 -7.72
N HIS A 150 1.08 12.05 -8.39
CA HIS A 150 1.15 10.59 -8.29
C HIS A 150 1.40 10.15 -6.84
N PHE A 151 0.80 9.03 -6.46
CA PHE A 151 0.92 8.41 -5.14
C PHE A 151 0.45 9.28 -3.96
N ALA A 152 -0.32 10.35 -4.24
CA ALA A 152 -0.85 11.25 -3.22
C ALA A 152 -1.52 10.46 -2.08
N THR A 153 -1.19 10.86 -0.85
CA THR A 153 -1.63 10.22 0.38
C THR A 153 -2.45 11.23 1.19
N PRO A 154 -3.72 10.94 1.53
CA PRO A 154 -4.46 11.81 2.44
C PRO A 154 -3.91 11.70 3.87
N THR A 155 -3.99 12.77 4.63
CA THR A 155 -3.76 12.75 6.09
C THR A 155 -5.10 12.83 6.80
N LEU A 156 -5.34 11.95 7.78
CA LEU A 156 -6.55 11.97 8.59
C LEU A 156 -6.30 12.62 9.95
N SER A 157 -7.26 13.42 10.43
CA SER A 157 -7.27 13.94 11.80
C SER A 157 -8.69 14.20 12.27
N GLY A 158 -9.13 13.50 13.33
CA GLY A 158 -10.51 13.55 13.79
C GLY A 158 -11.46 13.10 12.69
N ASN A 159 -12.44 13.94 12.33
CA ASN A 159 -13.38 13.71 11.23
C ASN A 159 -12.98 14.41 9.93
N ARG A 160 -11.68 14.67 9.72
CA ARG A 160 -11.16 15.38 8.55
C ARG A 160 -10.10 14.60 7.79
N ALA A 161 -10.16 14.73 6.46
CA ALA A 161 -9.13 14.30 5.54
C ALA A 161 -8.49 15.53 4.89
N PHE A 162 -7.16 15.58 4.84
CA PHE A 162 -6.38 16.61 4.17
C PHE A 162 -5.68 16.00 2.97
N VAL A 163 -5.85 16.59 1.80
CA VAL A 163 -5.25 16.12 0.55
C VAL A 163 -4.37 17.21 -0.04
N GLY A 164 -3.11 16.88 -0.29
CA GLY A 164 -2.25 17.69 -1.14
C GLY A 164 -2.65 17.52 -2.60
N THR A 165 -3.14 18.59 -3.22
CA THR A 165 -3.50 18.66 -4.64
C THR A 165 -2.46 19.48 -5.40
N LEU A 166 -2.51 19.47 -6.74
CA LEU A 166 -1.67 20.33 -7.56
C LEU A 166 -2.03 21.83 -7.42
N GLY A 167 -3.16 22.15 -6.76
CA GLY A 167 -3.59 23.52 -6.48
C GLY A 167 -3.40 23.98 -5.02
N GLY A 168 -2.93 23.11 -4.11
CA GLY A 168 -2.77 23.43 -2.70
C GLY A 168 -3.21 22.29 -1.78
N VAL A 169 -3.83 22.61 -0.64
CA VAL A 169 -4.37 21.60 0.29
C VAL A 169 -5.90 21.69 0.30
N THR A 170 -6.56 20.57 0.06
CA THR A 170 -8.01 20.42 0.19
C THR A 170 -8.34 19.71 1.50
N ALA A 171 -9.29 20.25 2.26
CA ALA A 171 -9.78 19.62 3.48
C ALA A 171 -11.23 19.15 3.28
N LEU A 172 -11.52 17.92 3.67
CA LEU A 172 -12.84 17.31 3.62
C LEU A 172 -13.24 16.85 5.02
N THR A 173 -14.54 16.91 5.33
CA THR A 173 -15.11 16.41 6.59
C THR A 173 -16.09 15.29 6.32
N TRP A 174 -16.15 14.30 7.22
CA TRP A 174 -17.25 13.33 7.27
C TRP A 174 -17.99 13.41 8.62
N GLY A 175 -19.17 12.82 8.68
CA GLY A 175 -20.07 12.79 9.84
C GLY A 175 -20.87 11.52 9.88
#